data_AF-A0AAN8G4K9-F1
#
_entry.id   AF-A0AAN8G4K9-F1
#
_cell.length_a   1.000
_cell.length_b   1.000
_cell.length_c   1.000
_cell.angle_alpha   90.00
_cell.angle_beta   90.00
_cell.angle_gamma   90.00
#
_symmetry.space_group_name_H-M   'P 1'
#
loop_
_entity.id
_entity.type
_entity.pdbx_description
1 polymer ?
#
loop_
_entity_poly.entity_id
_entity_poly.type
_entity_poly.pdbx_seq_one_letter_code
_entity_poly.pdbx_strand_id
1 'polypeptide(L)'
;MKYKEVKRAALNELIDYVSTCRDAITENIYPEAINMFALNLFRPLSPPTNPVGAEFDPDEDEPTLEAAWPHLQLVYEFFLRFLESPDFQSSVAKKYIDHKFMLRLLMIMDSEDPRERDFLKTTLHRIYGKFLGMRAYIRKQINNIFYCFIYETERHNGIAELLEILGSIINGFALPLKEEHRTFLLRVLLPLHKVKSLSTYHPQLAYCVVQFLEKDPSLTEPVIMGLLKFWPKIHSPKEVMFLNELEEVLDVIEPVEFQKVMVPLFTQLARCVSSPHFQVAERALYYWNNEYVMSLIGENATVILPIMFPALYKNSKSHWNKTIHGLIYNALKLLMEINQKLFDECSQNYAKERSLEKVRQEEKERKWEMIEQCARKNPKYCEVKAVFGDVNGISCGMEALSLNSSTSNDDDTTVQLSKEEIMRNTLNR
;
A
#
# COMPACT_ATOMS: atom_id res chain seq x y z
N MET A 1 21.40 42.33 4.69
CA MET A 1 20.30 42.55 3.72
C MET A 1 20.81 42.99 2.34
N LYS A 2 21.61 44.05 2.21
CA LYS A 2 22.12 44.55 0.91
C LYS A 2 22.79 43.48 0.01
N TYR A 3 23.75 42.71 0.51
CA TYR A 3 24.43 41.66 -0.28
C TYR A 3 23.52 40.47 -0.65
N LYS A 4 22.49 40.18 0.16
CA LYS A 4 21.50 39.15 -0.16
C LYS A 4 20.66 39.57 -1.37
N GLU A 5 20.30 40.84 -1.47
CA GLU A 5 19.55 41.36 -2.63
C GLU A 5 20.43 41.41 -3.89
N VAL A 6 21.71 41.78 -3.76
CA VAL A 6 22.67 41.74 -4.89
C VAL A 6 22.76 40.33 -5.47
N LYS A 7 22.90 39.30 -4.63
CA LYS A 7 22.91 37.90 -5.09
C LYS A 7 21.61 37.52 -5.78
N ARG A 8 20.47 37.93 -5.22
CA ARG A 8 19.14 37.64 -5.77
C ARG A 8 18.97 38.26 -7.16
N ALA A 9 19.32 39.54 -7.31
CA ALA A 9 19.26 40.25 -8.59
C ALA A 9 20.18 39.60 -9.64
N ALA A 10 21.41 39.25 -9.25
CA ALA A 10 22.36 38.57 -10.14
C ALA A 10 21.84 37.20 -10.61
N LEU A 11 21.25 36.40 -9.73
CA LEU A 11 20.68 35.10 -10.12
C LEU A 11 19.48 35.25 -11.07
N ASN A 12 18.61 36.23 -10.84
CA ASN A 12 17.50 36.52 -11.76
C ASN A 12 18.01 36.92 -13.14
N GLU A 13 19.00 37.82 -13.21
CA GLU A 13 19.61 38.24 -14.47
C GLU A 13 20.25 37.06 -15.21
N LEU A 14 20.91 36.14 -14.49
CA LEU A 14 21.47 34.92 -15.09
C LEU A 14 20.39 33.98 -15.63
N ILE A 15 19.26 33.82 -14.92
CA ILE A 15 18.13 33.01 -15.39
C ILE A 15 17.56 33.62 -16.68
N ASP A 16 17.33 34.93 -16.69
CA ASP A 16 16.80 35.66 -17.85
C ASP A 16 17.77 35.55 -19.04
N TYR A 17 19.08 35.70 -18.78
CA TYR A 17 20.11 35.60 -19.81
C TYR A 17 20.16 34.21 -20.46
N VAL A 18 20.22 33.14 -19.66
CA VAL A 18 20.24 31.76 -20.19
C VAL A 18 18.94 31.39 -20.91
N SER A 19 17.82 32.00 -20.52
CA SER A 19 16.51 31.72 -21.12
C SER A 19 16.25 32.48 -22.43
N THR A 20 16.85 33.67 -22.61
CA THR A 20 16.53 34.56 -23.74
C THR A 20 17.62 34.65 -24.80
N CYS A 21 18.88 34.50 -24.41
CA CYS A 21 20.01 34.63 -25.32
C CYS A 21 20.36 33.29 -25.97
N ARG A 22 20.60 33.31 -27.29
CA ARG A 22 21.14 32.16 -28.03
C ARG A 22 22.64 32.04 -27.80
N ASP A 23 23.15 30.81 -27.78
CA ASP A 23 24.57 30.50 -27.57
C ASP A 23 25.13 31.01 -26.23
N ALA A 24 24.26 31.21 -25.23
CA ALA A 24 24.64 31.66 -23.89
C ALA A 24 25.52 30.63 -23.15
N ILE A 25 25.42 29.35 -23.53
CA ILE A 25 26.13 28.24 -22.88
C ILE A 25 27.36 27.85 -23.71
N THR A 26 28.51 28.43 -23.37
CA THR A 26 29.81 28.03 -23.93
C THR A 26 30.48 26.93 -23.08
N GLU A 27 31.47 26.22 -23.63
CA GLU A 27 32.15 25.12 -22.93
C GLU A 27 32.75 25.53 -21.57
N ASN A 28 33.22 26.78 -21.46
CA ASN A 28 33.82 27.31 -20.23
C ASN A 28 32.79 27.58 -19.12
N ILE A 29 31.50 27.67 -19.45
CA ILE A 29 30.43 27.94 -18.48
C ILE A 29 30.00 26.68 -17.72
N TYR A 30 30.15 25.49 -18.32
CA TYR A 30 29.77 24.22 -17.68
C TYR A 30 30.39 24.01 -16.29
N PRO A 31 31.73 24.09 -16.11
CA PRO A 31 32.33 23.90 -14.79
C PRO A 31 31.84 24.94 -13.78
N GLU A 32 31.70 26.19 -14.19
CA GLU A 32 31.28 27.30 -13.30
C GLU A 32 29.82 27.16 -12.87
N ALA A 33 28.91 26.85 -13.80
CA ALA A 33 27.49 26.66 -13.50
C ALA A 33 27.26 25.47 -12.56
N ILE A 34 27.92 24.34 -12.84
CA ILE A 34 27.81 23.11 -12.04
C ILE A 34 28.43 23.30 -10.65
N ASN A 35 29.58 23.97 -10.57
CA ASN A 35 30.22 24.29 -9.30
C ASN A 35 29.40 25.29 -8.48
N MET A 36 28.82 26.33 -9.12
CA MET A 36 27.92 27.28 -8.47
C MET A 36 26.71 26.56 -7.88
N PHE A 37 26.07 25.66 -8.63
CA PHE A 37 24.98 24.83 -8.12
C PHE A 37 25.43 23.97 -6.93
N ALA A 38 26.55 23.25 -7.07
CA ALA A 38 27.07 22.37 -6.02
C ALA A 38 27.42 23.11 -4.72
N LEU A 39 28.03 24.29 -4.80
CA LEU A 39 28.42 25.11 -3.64
C LEU A 39 27.23 25.70 -2.89
N ASN A 40 26.16 26.05 -3.60
CA ASN A 40 24.95 26.57 -2.98
C ASN A 40 24.09 25.46 -2.39
N LEU A 41 24.07 24.29 -3.02
CA LEU A 41 23.12 23.25 -2.69
C LEU A 41 23.65 22.19 -1.72
N PHE A 42 24.83 21.66 -1.97
CA PHE A 42 25.32 20.48 -1.27
C PHE A 42 25.79 20.83 0.14
N ARG A 43 24.86 20.71 1.07
CA ARG A 43 25.01 20.96 2.50
C ARG A 43 24.51 19.75 3.30
N PRO A 44 25.04 19.52 4.51
CA PRO A 44 24.37 18.64 5.46
C PRO A 44 22.97 19.20 5.73
N LEU A 45 21.96 18.33 5.70
CA LEU A 45 20.60 18.70 6.10
C LEU A 45 20.58 18.96 7.61
N SER A 46 19.72 19.88 8.03
CA SER A 46 19.50 20.15 9.46
C SER A 46 19.07 18.87 10.17
N PRO A 47 19.45 18.67 11.45
CA PRO A 47 18.93 17.58 12.25
C PRO A 47 17.39 17.63 12.23
N PRO A 48 16.72 16.48 12.16
CA PRO A 48 15.29 16.49 12.04
C PRO A 48 14.62 17.07 13.28
N THR A 49 13.62 17.92 13.10
CA THR A 49 12.90 18.59 14.20
C THR A 49 11.82 17.71 14.81
N ASN A 50 11.30 16.75 14.03
CA ASN A 50 10.15 15.95 14.41
C ASN A 50 10.55 14.81 15.36
N PRO A 51 9.68 14.47 16.33
CA PRO A 51 9.95 13.44 17.33
C PRO A 51 10.26 12.08 16.69
N VAL A 52 11.21 11.34 17.25
CA VAL A 52 11.59 10.01 16.74
C VAL A 52 10.90 8.93 17.56
N GLY A 53 10.25 7.96 16.92
CA GLY A 53 9.77 6.76 17.61
C GLY A 53 8.43 6.24 17.09
N ALA A 54 7.73 5.49 17.95
CA ALA A 54 6.44 4.87 17.63
C ALA A 54 5.27 5.87 17.57
N GLU A 55 5.45 7.07 18.13
CA GLU A 55 4.50 8.19 18.10
C GLU A 55 4.74 9.12 16.90
N PHE A 56 5.74 8.83 16.07
CA PHE A 56 5.99 9.58 14.83
C PHE A 56 4.90 9.26 13.82
N ASP A 57 4.07 10.26 13.52
CA ASP A 57 3.14 10.24 12.40
C ASP A 57 3.58 11.29 11.35
N PRO A 58 4.13 10.85 10.21
CA PRO A 58 4.58 11.79 9.18
C PRO A 58 3.43 12.56 8.53
N ASP A 59 2.17 12.13 8.69
CA ASP A 59 1.01 12.86 8.16
C ASP A 59 0.64 14.07 9.05
N GLU A 60 1.07 14.10 10.31
CA GLU A 60 0.83 15.21 11.26
C GLU A 60 2.00 16.20 11.37
N ASP A 61 3.15 15.86 10.80
CA ASP A 61 4.37 16.65 10.90
C ASP A 61 4.31 17.96 10.08
N GLU A 62 4.55 19.08 10.75
CA GLU A 62 4.74 20.36 10.05
C GLU A 62 6.12 20.40 9.36
N PRO A 63 6.19 20.62 8.03
CA PRO A 63 7.46 20.62 7.33
C PRO A 63 8.31 21.84 7.70
N THR A 64 9.57 21.61 8.10
CA THR A 64 10.51 22.71 8.31
C THR A 64 10.90 23.33 6.97
N LEU A 65 10.49 24.57 6.75
CA LEU A 65 10.84 25.32 5.55
C LEU A 65 12.28 25.84 5.61
N GLU A 66 12.99 25.76 4.47
CA GLU A 66 14.37 26.21 4.37
C GLU A 66 14.43 27.75 4.40
N ALA A 67 15.17 28.32 5.37
CA ALA A 67 15.27 29.76 5.57
C ALA A 67 16.00 30.47 4.41
N ALA A 68 16.90 29.77 3.72
CA ALA A 68 17.61 30.28 2.54
C ALA A 68 16.82 30.12 1.22
N TRP A 69 15.55 29.68 1.27
CA TRP A 69 14.74 29.38 0.09
C TRP A 69 14.71 30.48 -0.98
N PRO A 70 14.59 31.79 -0.66
CA PRO A 70 14.57 32.84 -1.69
C PRO A 70 15.80 32.89 -2.59
N HIS A 71 16.94 32.36 -2.14
CA HIS A 71 18.15 32.21 -2.97
C HIS A 71 18.27 30.83 -3.58
N LEU A 72 17.94 29.77 -2.83
CA LEU A 72 18.03 28.40 -3.32
C LEU A 72 17.07 28.14 -4.48
N GLN A 73 15.85 28.68 -4.41
CA GLN A 73 14.87 28.62 -5.49
C GLN A 73 15.48 29.10 -6.82
N LEU A 74 16.17 30.24 -6.81
CA LEU A 74 16.78 30.81 -8.01
C LEU A 74 17.97 29.97 -8.51
N VAL A 75 18.74 29.36 -7.61
CA VAL A 75 19.82 28.44 -8.00
C VAL A 75 19.26 27.20 -8.68
N TYR A 76 18.18 26.62 -8.14
CA TYR A 76 17.49 25.49 -8.76
C TYR A 76 16.88 25.86 -10.11
N GLU A 77 16.19 26.99 -10.18
CA GLU A 77 15.57 27.47 -11.42
C GLU A 77 16.63 27.73 -12.50
N PHE A 78 17.72 28.42 -12.16
CA PHE A 78 18.86 28.60 -13.07
C PHE A 78 19.38 27.27 -13.59
N PHE A 79 19.63 26.30 -12.70
CA PHE A 79 20.21 25.01 -13.10
C PHE A 79 19.25 24.18 -13.96
N LEU A 80 17.94 24.25 -13.70
CA LEU A 80 16.93 23.63 -14.55
C LEU A 80 16.92 24.26 -15.94
N ARG A 81 16.89 25.60 -16.04
CA ARG A 81 16.93 26.29 -17.35
C ARG A 81 18.23 25.99 -18.10
N PHE A 82 19.35 25.93 -17.40
CA PHE A 82 20.64 25.50 -17.94
C PHE A 82 20.59 24.07 -18.50
N LEU A 83 20.00 23.12 -17.77
CA LEU A 83 19.85 21.73 -18.23
C LEU A 83 18.85 21.60 -19.39
N GLU A 84 17.77 22.37 -19.39
CA GLU A 84 16.69 22.30 -20.38
C GLU A 84 16.99 23.08 -21.66
N SER A 85 17.98 24.00 -21.63
CA SER A 85 18.39 24.78 -22.78
C SER A 85 18.68 23.89 -24.00
N PRO A 86 18.25 24.30 -25.22
CA PRO A 86 18.55 23.59 -26.45
C PRO A 86 20.05 23.56 -26.76
N ASP A 87 20.81 24.54 -26.26
CA ASP A 87 22.26 24.66 -26.48
C ASP A 87 23.06 23.77 -25.51
N PHE A 88 22.38 23.06 -24.59
CA PHE A 88 23.02 22.18 -23.62
C PHE A 88 23.56 20.90 -24.25
N GLN A 89 24.86 20.67 -24.10
CA GLN A 89 25.60 19.51 -24.61
C GLN A 89 25.97 18.54 -23.48
N SER A 90 25.29 17.39 -23.44
CA SER A 90 25.54 16.34 -22.44
C SER A 90 26.95 15.73 -22.55
N SER A 91 27.57 15.76 -23.73
CA SER A 91 28.93 15.29 -23.99
C SER A 91 30.01 16.09 -23.25
N VAL A 92 29.78 17.39 -23.02
CA VAL A 92 30.67 18.28 -22.26
C VAL A 92 30.37 18.18 -20.77
N ALA A 93 29.08 18.31 -20.40
CA ALA A 93 28.62 18.31 -19.02
C ALA A 93 28.98 17.04 -18.23
N LYS A 94 29.04 15.88 -18.90
CA LYS A 94 29.35 14.58 -18.24
C LYS A 94 30.72 14.54 -17.56
N LYS A 95 31.64 15.46 -17.91
CA LYS A 95 32.96 15.60 -17.26
C LYS A 95 32.85 16.15 -15.84
N TYR A 96 31.75 16.85 -15.53
CA TYR A 96 31.54 17.59 -14.29
C TYR A 96 30.37 17.04 -13.47
N ILE A 97 29.34 16.49 -14.13
CA ILE A 97 28.25 15.74 -13.48
C ILE A 97 28.70 14.28 -13.33
N ASP A 98 29.52 14.02 -12.33
CA ASP A 98 30.08 12.71 -12.03
C ASP A 98 29.23 11.93 -10.99
N HIS A 99 29.70 10.74 -10.60
CA HIS A 99 29.04 9.91 -9.59
C HIS A 99 28.95 10.63 -8.23
N LYS A 100 29.96 11.43 -7.87
CA LYS A 100 30.01 12.15 -6.59
C LYS A 100 28.99 13.28 -6.55
N PHE A 101 28.84 14.03 -7.65
CA PHE A 101 27.80 15.03 -7.82
C PHE A 101 26.42 14.37 -7.66
N MET A 102 26.18 13.25 -8.34
CA MET A 102 24.89 12.56 -8.27
C MET A 102 24.57 12.00 -6.89
N LEU A 103 25.55 11.44 -6.19
CA LEU A 103 25.35 10.98 -4.82
C LEU A 103 24.93 12.15 -3.91
N ARG A 104 25.62 13.28 -3.99
CA ARG A 104 25.28 14.47 -3.19
C ARG A 104 23.91 15.02 -3.53
N LEU A 105 23.54 15.05 -4.82
CA LEU A 105 22.20 15.46 -5.24
C LEU A 105 21.12 14.57 -4.62
N LEU A 106 21.32 13.25 -4.66
CA LEU A 106 20.40 12.28 -4.06
C LEU A 106 20.30 12.43 -2.53
N MET A 107 21.39 12.79 -1.84
CA MET A 107 21.34 13.01 -0.39
C MET A 107 20.46 14.21 0.02
N ILE A 108 20.28 15.21 -0.85
CA ILE A 108 19.39 16.35 -0.55
C ILE A 108 17.91 15.98 -0.74
N MET A 109 17.59 14.84 -1.39
CA MET A 109 16.19 14.39 -1.51
C MET A 109 15.52 14.17 -0.16
N ASP A 110 16.29 14.02 0.92
CA ASP A 110 15.78 13.91 2.30
C ASP A 110 15.46 15.26 2.95
N SER A 111 15.47 16.37 2.19
CA SER A 111 15.08 17.70 2.70
C SER A 111 13.64 17.70 3.22
N GLU A 112 13.40 18.33 4.38
CA GLU A 112 12.05 18.49 4.94
C GLU A 112 11.19 19.46 4.11
N ASP A 113 11.81 20.37 3.36
CA ASP A 113 11.12 21.36 2.52
C ASP A 113 10.58 20.72 1.22
N PRO A 114 9.25 20.56 1.06
CA PRO A 114 8.67 19.93 -0.13
C PRO A 114 8.98 20.69 -1.42
N ARG A 115 9.21 22.01 -1.34
CA ARG A 115 9.56 22.82 -2.51
C ARG A 115 10.94 22.44 -3.02
N GLU A 116 11.88 22.19 -2.12
CA GLU A 116 13.22 21.73 -2.48
C GLU A 116 13.18 20.35 -3.14
N ARG A 117 12.37 19.43 -2.59
CA ARG A 117 12.19 18.09 -3.15
C ARG A 117 11.58 18.11 -4.56
N ASP A 118 10.63 18.98 -4.83
CA ASP A 118 10.02 19.08 -6.17
C ASP A 118 11.00 19.58 -7.24
N PHE A 119 11.87 20.55 -6.91
CA PHE A 119 12.96 20.97 -7.80
C PHE A 119 13.99 19.87 -8.01
N LEU A 120 14.37 19.14 -6.95
CA LEU A 120 15.28 18.01 -7.04
C LEU A 120 14.71 16.88 -7.89
N LYS A 121 13.42 16.57 -7.73
CA LYS A 121 12.68 15.60 -8.53
C LYS A 121 12.85 15.90 -10.01
N THR A 122 12.53 17.13 -10.41
CA THR A 122 12.62 17.58 -11.80
C THR A 122 14.06 17.55 -12.29
N THR A 123 15.01 18.04 -11.47
CA THR A 123 16.44 18.08 -11.82
C THR A 123 17.00 16.68 -12.05
N LEU A 124 16.73 15.74 -11.13
CA LEU A 124 17.16 14.35 -11.21
C LEU A 124 16.55 13.65 -12.42
N HIS A 125 15.27 13.89 -12.72
CA HIS A 125 14.61 13.35 -13.90
C HIS A 125 15.27 13.85 -15.20
N ARG A 126 15.56 15.15 -15.32
CA ARG A 126 16.27 15.71 -16.50
C ARG A 126 17.66 15.12 -16.67
N ILE A 127 18.41 14.98 -15.57
CA ILE A 127 19.74 14.34 -15.60
C ILE A 127 19.61 12.88 -16.05
N TYR A 128 18.67 12.11 -15.50
CA TYR A 128 18.45 10.71 -15.88
C TYR A 128 18.12 10.57 -17.38
N GLY A 129 17.31 11.49 -17.91
CA GLY A 129 16.96 11.55 -19.32
C GLY A 129 18.17 11.81 -20.23
N LYS A 130 18.96 12.85 -19.93
CA LYS A 130 20.08 13.33 -20.76
C LYS A 130 21.36 12.49 -20.64
N PHE A 131 21.62 11.87 -19.50
CA PHE A 131 22.86 11.14 -19.22
C PHE A 131 22.65 9.62 -19.17
N LEU A 132 22.60 8.99 -20.35
CA LEU A 132 22.44 7.53 -20.51
C LEU A 132 23.44 6.71 -19.66
N GLY A 133 24.71 7.14 -19.60
CA GLY A 133 25.76 6.47 -18.83
C GLY A 133 25.56 6.50 -17.31
N MET A 134 24.77 7.44 -16.79
CA MET A 134 24.49 7.59 -15.36
C MET A 134 23.28 6.79 -14.89
N ARG A 135 22.44 6.28 -15.80
CA ARG A 135 21.16 5.64 -15.46
C ARG A 135 21.33 4.46 -14.51
N ALA A 136 22.32 3.59 -14.77
CA ALA A 136 22.58 2.43 -13.92
C ALA A 136 23.03 2.84 -12.52
N TYR A 137 23.89 3.87 -12.42
CA TYR A 137 24.34 4.40 -11.13
C TYR A 137 23.18 5.03 -10.33
N ILE A 138 22.36 5.86 -10.98
CA ILE A 138 21.20 6.51 -10.34
C ILE A 138 20.23 5.44 -9.79
N ARG A 139 19.83 4.46 -10.61
CA ARG A 139 18.96 3.36 -10.14
C ARG A 139 19.56 2.61 -8.96
N LYS A 140 20.85 2.30 -9.01
CA LYS A 140 21.54 1.63 -7.90
C LYS A 140 21.53 2.46 -6.62
N GLN A 141 21.76 3.78 -6.70
CA GLN A 141 21.74 4.64 -5.51
C GLN A 141 20.33 4.82 -4.95
N ILE A 142 19.31 4.97 -5.80
CA ILE A 142 17.91 5.00 -5.36
C ILE A 142 17.55 3.68 -4.65
N ASN A 143 17.98 2.53 -5.18
CA ASN A 143 17.77 1.25 -4.52
C ASN A 143 18.43 1.20 -3.13
N ASN A 144 19.64 1.73 -2.99
CA ASN A 144 20.31 1.79 -1.68
C ASN A 144 19.52 2.66 -0.69
N ILE A 145 19.01 3.81 -1.13
CA ILE A 145 18.15 4.67 -0.31
C ILE A 145 16.90 3.91 0.14
N PHE A 146 16.23 3.22 -0.79
CA PHE A 146 15.07 2.40 -0.45
C PHE A 146 15.42 1.24 0.49
N TYR A 147 16.57 0.59 0.34
CA TYR A 147 16.99 -0.46 1.26
C TYR A 147 17.21 0.06 2.67
N CYS A 148 17.95 1.17 2.83
CA CYS A 148 18.12 1.80 4.14
C CYS A 148 16.77 2.25 4.71
N PHE A 149 15.89 2.83 3.90
CA PHE A 149 14.55 3.23 4.32
C PHE A 149 13.70 2.04 4.81
N ILE A 150 13.66 0.93 4.06
CA ILE A 150 12.79 -0.22 4.38
C ILE A 150 13.32 -1.03 5.57
N TYR A 151 14.64 -1.15 5.72
CA TYR A 151 15.24 -2.14 6.61
C TYR A 151 16.04 -1.54 7.78
N GLU A 152 16.40 -0.25 7.73
CA GLU A 152 17.26 0.37 8.73
C GLU A 152 16.57 1.53 9.45
N THR A 153 16.10 2.54 8.71
CA THR A 153 15.69 3.82 9.31
C THR A 153 14.18 4.02 9.40
N GLU A 154 13.38 3.44 8.49
CA GLU A 154 11.95 3.74 8.29
C GLU A 154 11.63 5.23 8.16
N ARG A 155 12.62 6.06 7.84
CA ARG A 155 12.51 7.52 7.71
C ARG A 155 13.31 8.01 6.52
N HIS A 156 12.62 8.71 5.61
CA HIS A 156 13.20 9.47 4.51
C HIS A 156 12.09 10.34 3.88
N ASN A 157 12.31 11.64 3.71
CA ASN A 157 11.27 12.59 3.28
C ASN A 157 10.98 12.53 1.77
N GLY A 158 11.95 12.10 0.96
CA GLY A 158 11.87 12.11 -0.51
C GLY A 158 11.40 10.82 -1.20
N ILE A 159 10.75 9.90 -0.48
CA ILE A 159 10.38 8.58 -1.07
C ILE A 159 9.34 8.75 -2.19
N ALA A 160 8.33 9.60 -1.98
CA ALA A 160 7.29 9.87 -2.96
C ALA A 160 7.87 10.43 -4.27
N GLU A 161 8.74 11.45 -4.18
CA GLU A 161 9.34 12.10 -5.33
C GLU A 161 10.29 11.17 -6.09
N LEU A 162 11.03 10.30 -5.38
CA LEU A 162 11.85 9.26 -6.01
C LEU A 162 10.99 8.24 -6.76
N LEU A 163 9.84 7.86 -6.20
CA LEU A 163 8.88 6.97 -6.86
C LEU A 163 8.23 7.62 -8.08
N GLU A 164 7.91 8.92 -8.07
CA GLU A 164 7.40 9.62 -9.26
C GLU A 164 8.40 9.54 -10.43
N ILE A 165 9.69 9.76 -10.15
CA ILE A 165 10.74 9.63 -11.18
C ILE A 165 10.80 8.19 -11.67
N LEU A 166 10.77 7.22 -10.75
CA LEU A 166 10.81 5.80 -11.11
C LEU A 166 9.60 5.38 -11.94
N GLY A 167 8.39 5.88 -11.66
CA GLY A 167 7.20 5.62 -12.46
C GLY A 167 7.40 6.03 -13.92
N SER A 168 7.95 7.23 -14.15
CA SER A 168 8.32 7.68 -15.50
C SER A 168 9.40 6.80 -16.14
N ILE A 169 10.41 6.38 -15.37
CA ILE A 169 11.47 5.47 -15.84
C ILE A 169 10.92 4.10 -16.25
N ILE A 170 10.03 3.52 -15.43
CA ILE A 170 9.41 2.22 -15.64
C ILE A 170 8.56 2.24 -16.91
N ASN A 171 7.78 3.31 -17.12
CA ASN A 171 7.01 3.47 -18.34
C ASN A 171 7.91 3.48 -19.61
N GLY A 172 9.14 3.98 -19.48
CA GLY A 172 10.14 3.99 -20.57
C GLY A 172 10.95 2.68 -20.73
N PHE A 173 10.67 1.61 -19.98
CA PHE A 173 11.39 0.35 -20.14
C PHE A 173 11.12 -0.30 -21.51
N ALA A 174 12.19 -0.85 -22.09
CA ALA A 174 12.11 -1.63 -23.30
C ALA A 174 11.59 -3.04 -22.98
N LEU A 175 10.80 -3.60 -23.91
CA LEU A 175 10.36 -4.99 -23.87
C LEU A 175 11.30 -5.87 -24.71
N PRO A 176 11.61 -7.10 -24.27
CA PRO A 176 11.20 -7.72 -23.02
C PRO A 176 11.88 -7.08 -21.79
N LEU A 177 11.19 -7.08 -20.65
CA LEU A 177 11.74 -6.56 -19.40
C LEU A 177 13.00 -7.32 -19.00
N LYS A 178 14.02 -6.58 -18.56
CA LYS A 178 15.26 -7.17 -18.04
C LYS A 178 15.04 -7.76 -16.65
N GLU A 179 15.82 -8.80 -16.33
CA GLU A 179 15.77 -9.46 -15.01
C GLU A 179 16.11 -8.52 -13.85
N GLU A 180 16.97 -7.51 -14.08
CA GLU A 180 17.25 -6.47 -13.07
C GLU A 180 15.99 -5.67 -12.69
N HIS A 181 15.07 -5.45 -13.64
CA HIS A 181 13.83 -4.71 -13.39
C HIS A 181 12.80 -5.57 -12.67
N ARG A 182 12.72 -6.87 -13.00
CA ARG A 182 11.92 -7.86 -12.27
C ARG A 182 12.37 -7.97 -10.82
N THR A 183 13.69 -8.07 -10.62
CA THR A 183 14.29 -8.07 -9.27
C THR A 183 13.96 -6.79 -8.51
N PHE A 184 14.03 -5.63 -9.17
CA PHE A 184 13.69 -4.34 -8.57
C PHE A 184 12.23 -4.29 -8.08
N LEU A 185 11.26 -4.73 -8.90
CA LEU A 185 9.86 -4.82 -8.49
C LEU A 185 9.69 -5.71 -7.24
N LEU A 186 10.21 -6.95 -7.29
CA LEU A 186 9.95 -7.94 -6.24
C LEU A 186 10.74 -7.71 -4.95
N ARG A 187 11.95 -7.14 -5.05
CA ARG A 187 12.87 -6.98 -3.92
C ARG A 187 12.94 -5.57 -3.37
N VAL A 188 12.40 -4.57 -4.05
CA VAL A 188 12.43 -3.17 -3.61
C VAL A 188 11.04 -2.58 -3.56
N LEU A 189 10.29 -2.57 -4.66
CA LEU A 189 8.95 -1.94 -4.68
C LEU A 189 7.95 -2.67 -3.78
N LEU A 190 7.84 -4.00 -3.87
CA LEU A 190 6.90 -4.73 -3.01
C LEU A 190 7.20 -4.57 -1.51
N PRO A 191 8.46 -4.69 -1.04
CA PRO A 191 8.76 -4.45 0.37
C PRO A 191 8.50 -3.02 0.88
N LEU A 192 8.42 -1.99 0.02
CA LEU A 192 8.06 -0.62 0.44
C LEU A 192 6.67 -0.57 1.10
N HIS A 193 5.76 -1.49 0.76
CA HIS A 193 4.44 -1.57 1.40
C HIS A 193 4.49 -1.93 2.89
N LYS A 194 5.62 -2.47 3.38
CA LYS A 194 5.78 -2.88 4.78
C LYS A 194 5.87 -1.68 5.73
N VAL A 195 6.49 -0.59 5.30
CA VAL A 195 6.83 0.56 6.17
C VAL A 195 5.56 1.25 6.67
N LYS A 196 5.59 1.78 7.90
CA LYS A 196 4.40 2.38 8.54
C LYS A 196 3.91 3.62 7.80
N SER A 197 4.82 4.48 7.38
CA SER A 197 4.60 5.76 6.69
C SER A 197 4.13 5.64 5.24
N LEU A 198 3.49 4.51 4.88
CA LEU A 198 3.04 4.22 3.51
C LEU A 198 2.07 5.28 2.96
N SER A 199 1.26 5.92 3.82
CA SER A 199 0.35 7.02 3.47
C SER A 199 1.01 8.11 2.62
N THR A 200 2.25 8.45 2.93
CA THR A 200 2.99 9.56 2.31
C THR A 200 3.40 9.31 0.85
N TYR A 201 3.51 8.06 0.41
CA TYR A 201 4.05 7.72 -0.93
C TYR A 201 3.29 6.61 -1.67
N HIS A 202 2.20 6.10 -1.11
CA HIS A 202 1.44 5.00 -1.69
C HIS A 202 0.91 5.25 -3.09
N PRO A 203 0.29 6.41 -3.43
CA PRO A 203 -0.20 6.64 -4.79
C PRO A 203 0.91 6.48 -5.84
N GLN A 204 2.11 6.97 -5.55
CA GLN A 204 3.27 6.87 -6.43
C GLN A 204 3.79 5.43 -6.52
N LEU A 205 3.72 4.68 -5.42
CA LEU A 205 4.12 3.27 -5.37
C LEU A 205 3.14 2.38 -6.16
N ALA A 206 1.84 2.52 -5.92
CA ALA A 206 0.78 1.81 -6.64
C ALA A 206 0.90 2.07 -8.16
N TYR A 207 1.09 3.34 -8.55
CA TYR A 207 1.38 3.68 -9.94
C TYR A 207 2.58 2.91 -10.50
N CYS A 208 3.71 2.87 -9.79
CA CYS A 208 4.88 2.09 -10.23
C CYS A 208 4.57 0.60 -10.40
N VAL A 209 3.80 0.01 -9.50
CA VAL A 209 3.40 -1.41 -9.56
C VAL A 209 2.51 -1.68 -10.76
N VAL A 210 1.45 -0.88 -10.97
CA VAL A 210 0.55 -1.01 -12.12
C VAL A 210 1.30 -0.84 -13.44
N GLN A 211 2.20 0.15 -13.56
CA GLN A 211 3.03 0.33 -14.75
C GLN A 211 3.89 -0.90 -15.06
N PHE A 212 4.34 -1.66 -14.05
CA PHE A 212 5.07 -2.90 -14.28
C PHE A 212 4.18 -4.00 -14.85
N LEU A 213 2.95 -4.12 -14.35
CA LEU A 213 1.99 -5.13 -14.78
C LEU A 213 1.50 -4.87 -16.21
N GLU A 214 1.27 -3.61 -16.59
CA GLU A 214 0.95 -3.24 -17.98
C GLU A 214 2.06 -3.63 -18.97
N LYS A 215 3.33 -3.63 -18.53
CA LYS A 215 4.48 -3.99 -19.37
C LYS A 215 4.66 -5.50 -19.48
N ASP A 216 4.36 -6.25 -18.43
CA ASP A 216 4.56 -7.69 -18.35
C ASP A 216 3.53 -8.33 -17.39
N PRO A 217 2.40 -8.81 -17.93
CA PRO A 217 1.32 -9.42 -17.13
C PRO A 217 1.75 -10.65 -16.33
N SER A 218 2.84 -11.34 -16.73
CA SER A 218 3.35 -12.50 -16.00
C SER A 218 3.84 -12.18 -14.58
N LEU A 219 4.03 -10.90 -14.26
CA LEU A 219 4.42 -10.42 -12.94
C LEU A 219 3.23 -10.25 -11.98
N THR A 220 1.99 -10.39 -12.46
CA THR A 220 0.78 -10.18 -11.66
C THR A 220 0.70 -11.14 -10.47
N GLU A 221 0.86 -12.45 -10.72
CA GLU A 221 0.80 -13.46 -9.67
C GLU A 221 1.77 -13.18 -8.51
N PRO A 222 3.10 -12.99 -8.73
CA PRO A 222 4.01 -12.71 -7.63
C PRO A 222 3.76 -11.35 -6.95
N VAL A 223 3.21 -10.35 -7.66
CA VAL A 223 2.82 -9.06 -7.07
C VAL A 223 1.64 -9.23 -6.11
N ILE A 224 0.53 -9.83 -6.54
CA ILE A 224 -0.64 -10.04 -5.68
C ILE A 224 -0.28 -10.93 -4.49
N MET A 225 0.47 -12.01 -4.70
CA MET A 225 0.93 -12.86 -3.60
C MET A 225 1.86 -12.11 -2.63
N GLY A 226 2.66 -11.17 -3.14
CA GLY A 226 3.48 -10.27 -2.34
C GLY A 226 2.67 -9.31 -1.47
N LEU A 227 1.65 -8.66 -2.06
CA LEU A 227 0.73 -7.77 -1.35
C LEU A 227 -0.05 -8.54 -0.27
N LEU A 228 -0.60 -9.71 -0.59
CA LEU A 228 -1.29 -10.58 0.37
C LEU A 228 -0.36 -11.04 1.50
N LYS A 229 0.92 -11.29 1.22
CA LYS A 229 1.91 -11.61 2.25
C LYS A 229 2.18 -10.45 3.20
N PHE A 230 2.16 -9.22 2.71
CA PHE A 230 2.39 -8.00 3.49
C PHE A 230 1.10 -7.36 4.02
N TRP A 231 -0.04 -8.06 3.92
CA TRP A 231 -1.34 -7.54 4.31
C TRP A 231 -1.35 -6.96 5.74
N PRO A 232 -1.74 -5.69 5.94
CA PRO A 232 -1.80 -5.06 7.25
C PRO A 232 -2.80 -5.77 8.17
N LYS A 233 -2.38 -6.12 9.39
CA LYS A 233 -3.26 -6.79 10.38
C LYS A 233 -3.68 -5.90 11.56
N ILE A 234 -2.97 -4.79 11.77
CA ILE A 234 -3.13 -3.91 12.93
C ILE A 234 -3.23 -2.42 12.53
N HIS A 235 -3.40 -2.13 11.24
CA HIS A 235 -3.38 -0.76 10.72
C HIS A 235 -4.44 -0.58 9.63
N SER A 236 -5.66 -0.20 10.04
CA SER A 236 -6.81 -0.12 9.14
C SER A 236 -6.64 0.85 7.96
N PRO A 237 -6.03 2.06 8.12
CA PRO A 237 -5.78 2.94 6.97
C PRO A 237 -4.94 2.26 5.88
N LYS A 238 -3.81 1.62 6.24
CA LYS A 238 -3.03 0.81 5.30
C LYS A 238 -3.82 -0.32 4.68
N GLU A 239 -4.72 -0.98 5.41
CA GLU A 239 -5.58 -2.03 4.84
C GLU A 239 -6.50 -1.45 3.74
N VAL A 240 -7.06 -0.26 3.95
CA VAL A 240 -7.83 0.47 2.93
C VAL A 240 -6.96 0.83 1.72
N MET A 241 -5.71 1.23 1.94
CA MET A 241 -4.75 1.53 0.87
C MET A 241 -4.42 0.30 0.02
N PHE A 242 -4.16 -0.86 0.67
CA PHE A 242 -3.96 -2.13 -0.04
C PHE A 242 -5.20 -2.55 -0.84
N LEU A 243 -6.42 -2.30 -0.31
CA LEU A 243 -7.65 -2.52 -1.06
C LEU A 243 -7.79 -1.55 -2.24
N ASN A 244 -7.29 -0.31 -2.14
CA ASN A 244 -7.24 0.60 -3.28
C ASN A 244 -6.31 0.06 -4.38
N GLU A 245 -5.06 -0.23 -4.01
CA GLU A 245 -4.05 -0.71 -4.96
C GLU A 245 -4.43 -2.04 -5.60
N LEU A 246 -5.01 -2.97 -4.83
CA LEU A 246 -5.47 -4.23 -5.40
C LEU A 246 -6.59 -4.05 -6.42
N GLU A 247 -7.45 -3.04 -6.29
CA GLU A 247 -8.47 -2.77 -7.31
C GLU A 247 -7.82 -2.24 -8.59
N GLU A 248 -6.89 -1.29 -8.47
CA GLU A 248 -6.13 -0.78 -9.63
C GLU A 248 -5.34 -1.90 -10.35
N VAL A 249 -4.78 -2.85 -9.59
CA VAL A 249 -4.14 -4.05 -10.14
C VAL A 249 -5.14 -4.96 -10.84
N LEU A 250 -6.35 -5.12 -10.29
CA LEU A 250 -7.40 -5.91 -10.93
C LEU A 250 -7.95 -5.24 -12.19
N ASP A 251 -7.91 -3.92 -12.33
CA ASP A 251 -8.36 -3.25 -13.56
C ASP A 251 -7.48 -3.57 -14.78
N VAL A 252 -6.21 -3.92 -14.55
CA VAL A 252 -5.25 -4.27 -15.61
C VAL A 252 -4.95 -5.77 -15.71
N ILE A 253 -5.55 -6.61 -14.85
CA ILE A 253 -5.26 -8.04 -14.81
C ILE A 253 -5.83 -8.77 -16.04
N GLU A 254 -5.07 -9.70 -16.62
CA GLU A 254 -5.59 -10.62 -17.63
C GLU A 254 -6.38 -11.77 -16.98
N PRO A 255 -7.47 -12.27 -17.59
CA PRO A 255 -8.28 -13.36 -17.01
C PRO A 255 -7.48 -14.63 -16.66
N VAL A 256 -6.46 -14.96 -17.46
CA VAL A 256 -5.59 -16.13 -17.23
C VAL A 256 -4.73 -15.95 -15.97
N GLU A 257 -4.22 -14.75 -15.74
CA GLU A 257 -3.45 -14.43 -14.52
C GLU A 257 -4.37 -14.35 -13.30
N PHE A 258 -5.59 -13.81 -13.45
CA PHE A 258 -6.60 -13.77 -12.39
C PHE A 258 -6.93 -15.16 -11.83
N GLN A 259 -7.09 -16.17 -12.69
CA GLN A 259 -7.38 -17.54 -12.26
C GLN A 259 -6.31 -18.13 -11.32
N LYS A 260 -5.05 -17.69 -11.42
CA LYS A 260 -3.97 -18.17 -10.55
C LYS A 260 -4.08 -17.60 -9.13
N VAL A 261 -4.65 -16.41 -8.98
CA VAL A 261 -4.67 -15.65 -7.72
C VAL A 261 -6.06 -15.51 -7.10
N MET A 262 -7.14 -15.82 -7.83
CA MET A 262 -8.51 -15.57 -7.38
C MET A 262 -8.84 -16.21 -6.02
N VAL A 263 -8.35 -17.43 -5.75
CA VAL A 263 -8.64 -18.12 -4.48
C VAL A 263 -8.02 -17.39 -3.27
N PRO A 264 -6.69 -17.16 -3.21
CA PRO A 264 -6.11 -16.44 -2.09
C PRO A 264 -6.59 -14.98 -1.99
N LEU A 265 -6.81 -14.30 -3.13
CA LEU A 265 -7.34 -12.93 -3.17
C LEU A 265 -8.73 -12.83 -2.55
N PHE A 266 -9.69 -13.63 -3.02
CA PHE A 266 -11.06 -13.57 -2.50
C PHE A 266 -11.17 -14.13 -1.08
N THR A 267 -10.28 -15.03 -0.68
CA THR A 267 -10.18 -15.42 0.75
C THR A 267 -9.81 -14.22 1.62
N GLN A 268 -8.92 -13.35 1.16
CA GLN A 268 -8.58 -12.13 1.90
C GLN A 268 -9.70 -11.09 1.83
N LEU A 269 -10.32 -10.87 0.66
CA LEU A 269 -11.49 -9.97 0.53
C LEU A 269 -12.65 -10.40 1.44
N ALA A 270 -12.93 -11.70 1.57
CA ALA A 270 -13.95 -12.23 2.48
C ALA A 270 -13.69 -11.81 3.94
N ARG A 271 -12.42 -11.74 4.36
CA ARG A 271 -12.03 -11.27 5.69
C ARG A 271 -12.22 -9.76 5.82
N CYS A 272 -11.88 -8.98 4.80
CA CYS A 272 -12.06 -7.53 4.79
C CYS A 272 -13.55 -7.15 4.83
N VAL A 273 -14.41 -7.84 4.07
CA VAL A 273 -15.88 -7.67 4.16
C VAL A 273 -16.42 -8.02 5.54
N SER A 274 -15.82 -9.01 6.20
CA SER A 274 -16.17 -9.40 7.57
C SER A 274 -15.50 -8.53 8.64
N SER A 275 -14.76 -7.49 8.25
CA SER A 275 -14.05 -6.63 9.19
C SER A 275 -15.05 -5.82 10.02
N PRO A 276 -14.87 -5.72 11.35
CA PRO A 276 -15.69 -4.82 12.17
C PRO A 276 -15.40 -3.34 11.87
N HIS A 277 -14.26 -3.04 11.22
CA HIS A 277 -13.86 -1.69 10.87
C HIS A 277 -14.59 -1.23 9.59
N PHE A 278 -15.52 -0.29 9.74
CA PHE A 278 -16.45 0.07 8.65
C PHE A 278 -15.73 0.53 7.37
N GLN A 279 -14.64 1.32 7.46
CA GLN A 279 -13.94 1.79 6.25
C GLN A 279 -13.29 0.64 5.46
N VAL A 280 -12.87 -0.43 6.14
CA VAL A 280 -12.28 -1.61 5.48
C VAL A 280 -13.37 -2.42 4.80
N ALA A 281 -14.47 -2.68 5.51
CA ALA A 281 -15.61 -3.43 4.96
C ALA A 281 -16.27 -2.68 3.79
N GLU A 282 -16.49 -1.37 3.94
CA GLU A 282 -17.02 -0.49 2.90
C GLU A 282 -16.14 -0.52 1.66
N ARG A 283 -14.83 -0.33 1.84
CA ARG A 283 -13.88 -0.31 0.73
C ARG A 283 -13.82 -1.64 -0.02
N ALA A 284 -13.85 -2.75 0.71
CA ALA A 284 -13.88 -4.08 0.10
C ALA A 284 -15.19 -4.31 -0.67
N LEU A 285 -16.35 -3.90 -0.11
CA LEU A 285 -17.65 -4.04 -0.76
C LEU A 285 -17.80 -3.17 -2.02
N TYR A 286 -17.02 -2.09 -2.15
CA TYR A 286 -17.01 -1.28 -3.37
C TYR A 286 -16.46 -2.01 -4.61
N TYR A 287 -15.74 -3.12 -4.44
CA TYR A 287 -15.29 -3.95 -5.58
C TYR A 287 -16.47 -4.47 -6.42
N TRP A 288 -17.65 -4.65 -5.82
CA TRP A 288 -18.86 -5.08 -6.53
C TRP A 288 -19.46 -4.01 -7.45
N ASN A 289 -19.00 -2.77 -7.35
CA ASN A 289 -19.40 -1.69 -8.26
C ASN A 289 -18.48 -1.59 -9.48
N ASN A 290 -17.34 -2.27 -9.47
CA ASN A 290 -16.40 -2.28 -10.58
C ASN A 290 -16.86 -3.31 -11.63
N GLU A 291 -17.20 -2.83 -12.83
CA GLU A 291 -17.76 -3.66 -13.90
C GLU A 291 -16.77 -4.76 -14.36
N TYR A 292 -15.47 -4.46 -14.40
CA TYR A 292 -14.46 -5.42 -14.82
C TYR A 292 -14.22 -6.49 -13.76
N VAL A 293 -14.12 -6.10 -12.48
CA VAL A 293 -14.04 -7.06 -11.38
C VAL A 293 -15.29 -7.96 -11.36
N MET A 294 -16.47 -7.39 -11.59
CA MET A 294 -17.72 -8.15 -11.65
C MET A 294 -17.79 -9.13 -12.82
N SER A 295 -17.22 -8.79 -13.98
CA SER A 295 -17.14 -9.72 -15.12
C SER A 295 -16.22 -10.91 -14.80
N LEU A 296 -15.04 -10.65 -14.21
CA LEU A 296 -14.11 -11.70 -13.74
C LEU A 296 -14.75 -12.62 -12.70
N ILE A 297 -15.54 -12.06 -11.77
CA ILE A 297 -16.31 -12.83 -10.79
C ILE A 297 -17.36 -13.70 -11.49
N GLY A 298 -18.06 -13.15 -12.49
CA GLY A 298 -19.08 -13.86 -13.26
C GLY A 298 -18.52 -15.10 -13.97
N GLU A 299 -17.37 -14.96 -14.63
CA GLU A 299 -16.71 -16.06 -15.36
C GLU A 299 -16.18 -17.15 -14.42
N ASN A 300 -15.80 -16.80 -13.19
CA ASN A 300 -15.19 -17.70 -12.21
C ASN A 300 -16.09 -17.98 -10.98
N ALA A 301 -17.40 -17.80 -11.14
CA ALA A 301 -18.38 -17.82 -10.06
C ALA A 301 -18.38 -19.15 -9.27
N THR A 302 -18.12 -20.27 -9.94
CA THR A 302 -18.06 -21.62 -9.34
C THR A 302 -17.04 -21.75 -8.23
N VAL A 303 -15.96 -20.96 -8.28
CA VAL A 303 -14.89 -20.96 -7.28
C VAL A 303 -15.06 -19.80 -6.30
N ILE A 304 -15.43 -18.61 -6.79
CA ILE A 304 -15.48 -17.39 -5.98
C ILE A 304 -16.70 -17.35 -5.06
N LEU A 305 -17.88 -17.75 -5.55
CA LEU A 305 -19.13 -17.64 -4.80
C LEU A 305 -19.09 -18.45 -3.49
N PRO A 306 -18.63 -19.72 -3.47
CA PRO A 306 -18.48 -20.47 -2.23
C PRO A 306 -17.55 -19.83 -1.19
N ILE A 307 -16.53 -19.07 -1.62
CA ILE A 307 -15.57 -18.40 -0.73
C ILE A 307 -16.21 -17.15 -0.10
N MET A 308 -16.92 -16.37 -0.90
CA MET A 308 -17.48 -15.07 -0.47
C MET A 308 -18.81 -15.21 0.27
N PHE A 309 -19.60 -16.23 -0.07
CA PHE A 309 -20.95 -16.40 0.47
C PHE A 309 -20.99 -16.47 2.01
N PRO A 310 -20.15 -17.26 2.71
CA PRO A 310 -20.17 -17.33 4.17
C PRO A 310 -19.92 -15.97 4.84
N ALA A 311 -18.98 -15.19 4.30
CA ALA A 311 -18.65 -13.86 4.82
C ALA A 311 -19.82 -12.88 4.65
N LEU A 312 -20.42 -12.82 3.45
CA LEU A 312 -21.54 -11.93 3.19
C LEU A 312 -22.79 -12.32 3.99
N TYR A 313 -23.16 -13.61 3.98
CA TYR A 313 -24.37 -14.11 4.63
C TYR A 313 -24.30 -13.99 6.16
N LYS A 314 -23.13 -14.21 6.77
CA LYS A 314 -22.97 -14.02 8.23
C LYS A 314 -23.17 -12.55 8.63
N ASN A 315 -22.55 -11.63 7.89
CA ASN A 315 -22.60 -10.21 8.23
C ASN A 315 -23.94 -9.54 7.84
N SER A 316 -24.72 -10.13 6.92
CA SER A 316 -26.07 -9.63 6.62
C SER A 316 -27.07 -9.82 7.76
N LYS A 317 -26.76 -10.64 8.78
CA LYS A 317 -27.63 -10.81 9.96
C LYS A 317 -27.33 -9.84 11.10
N SER A 318 -26.07 -9.44 11.29
CA SER A 318 -25.65 -8.80 12.55
C SER A 318 -24.59 -7.70 12.43
N HIS A 319 -24.41 -7.08 11.25
CA HIS A 319 -23.46 -5.98 11.13
C HIS A 319 -23.98 -4.70 11.83
N TRP A 320 -23.16 -4.09 12.70
CA TRP A 320 -23.56 -2.94 13.53
C TRP A 320 -23.81 -1.67 12.70
N ASN A 321 -23.09 -1.50 11.59
CA ASN A 321 -23.22 -0.36 10.69
C ASN A 321 -24.27 -0.65 9.60
N LYS A 322 -25.31 0.19 9.54
CA LYS A 322 -26.44 0.07 8.59
C LYS A 322 -26.03 0.25 7.12
N THR A 323 -25.06 1.11 6.82
CA THR A 323 -24.58 1.33 5.45
C THR A 323 -23.92 0.07 4.90
N ILE A 324 -23.03 -0.53 5.70
CA ILE A 324 -22.38 -1.80 5.35
C ILE A 324 -23.41 -2.91 5.15
N HIS A 325 -24.42 -2.97 6.02
CA HIS A 325 -25.52 -3.91 5.89
C HIS A 325 -26.20 -3.80 4.53
N GLY A 326 -26.56 -2.58 4.10
CA GLY A 326 -27.12 -2.34 2.76
C GLY A 326 -26.19 -2.73 1.60
N LEU A 327 -24.88 -2.43 1.72
CA LEU A 327 -23.89 -2.83 0.72
C LEU A 327 -23.76 -4.37 0.62
N ILE A 328 -23.82 -5.09 1.74
CA ILE A 328 -23.81 -6.55 1.77
C ILE A 328 -25.04 -7.12 1.05
N TYR A 329 -26.24 -6.57 1.28
CA TYR A 329 -27.45 -7.01 0.57
C TYR A 329 -27.33 -6.80 -0.93
N ASN A 330 -26.80 -5.65 -1.35
CA ASN A 330 -26.55 -5.37 -2.75
C ASN A 330 -25.57 -6.40 -3.36
N ALA A 331 -24.46 -6.69 -2.67
CA ALA A 331 -23.50 -7.70 -3.10
C ALA A 331 -24.11 -9.11 -3.20
N LEU A 332 -24.91 -9.53 -2.21
CA LEU A 332 -25.64 -10.80 -2.24
C LEU A 332 -26.62 -10.88 -3.40
N LYS A 333 -27.33 -9.78 -3.70
CA LYS A 333 -28.24 -9.70 -4.83
C LYS A 333 -27.49 -9.88 -6.16
N LEU A 334 -26.37 -9.19 -6.36
CA LEU A 334 -25.55 -9.31 -7.56
C LEU A 334 -25.02 -10.75 -7.75
N LEU A 335 -24.56 -11.41 -6.69
CA LEU A 335 -24.12 -12.82 -6.75
C LEU A 335 -25.25 -13.78 -7.12
N MET A 336 -26.47 -13.52 -6.63
CA MET A 336 -27.66 -14.30 -6.99
C MET A 336 -28.05 -14.09 -8.46
N GLU A 337 -27.91 -12.87 -8.99
CA GLU A 337 -28.16 -12.57 -10.41
C GLU A 337 -27.14 -13.24 -11.34
N ILE A 338 -25.88 -13.39 -10.91
CA ILE A 338 -24.84 -14.11 -11.65
C ILE A 338 -25.19 -15.60 -11.82
N ASN A 339 -25.51 -16.29 -10.71
CA ASN A 339 -25.85 -17.72 -10.76
C ASN A 339 -26.74 -18.14 -9.59
N GLN A 340 -28.05 -18.08 -9.80
CA GLN A 340 -29.07 -18.46 -8.81
C GLN A 340 -28.87 -19.88 -8.28
N LYS A 341 -28.61 -20.86 -9.16
CA LYS A 341 -28.49 -22.27 -8.75
C LYS A 341 -27.31 -22.48 -7.80
N LEU A 342 -26.16 -21.90 -8.15
CA LEU A 342 -24.96 -21.99 -7.33
C LEU A 342 -25.14 -21.24 -6.00
N PHE A 343 -25.84 -20.11 -6.01
CA PHE A 343 -26.18 -19.36 -4.80
C PHE A 343 -27.02 -20.21 -3.83
N ASP A 344 -28.05 -20.88 -4.33
CA ASP A 344 -28.91 -21.77 -3.53
C ASP A 344 -28.12 -22.97 -2.99
N GLU A 345 -27.23 -23.56 -3.79
CA GLU A 345 -26.31 -24.62 -3.37
C GLU A 345 -25.37 -24.16 -2.24
N CYS A 346 -24.78 -22.96 -2.35
CA CYS A 346 -23.92 -22.39 -1.32
C CYS A 346 -24.67 -22.12 -0.02
N SER A 347 -25.92 -21.65 -0.11
CA SER A 347 -26.79 -21.46 1.06
C SER A 347 -27.06 -22.78 1.80
N GLN A 348 -27.37 -23.85 1.06
CA GLN A 348 -27.56 -25.18 1.64
C GLN A 348 -26.28 -25.75 2.23
N ASN A 349 -25.15 -25.60 1.55
CA ASN A 349 -23.85 -26.07 2.03
C ASN A 349 -23.43 -25.34 3.29
N TYR A 350 -23.60 -24.01 3.34
CA TYR A 350 -23.34 -23.21 4.54
C TYR A 350 -24.19 -23.66 5.74
N ALA A 351 -25.49 -23.93 5.54
CA ALA A 351 -26.36 -24.45 6.58
C ALA A 351 -25.90 -25.82 7.11
N LYS A 352 -25.48 -26.73 6.21
CA LYS A 352 -24.92 -28.04 6.56
C LYS A 352 -23.59 -27.92 7.31
N GLU A 353 -22.69 -27.05 6.87
CA GLU A 353 -21.41 -26.83 7.55
C GLU A 353 -21.61 -26.26 8.95
N ARG A 354 -22.58 -25.36 9.13
CA ARG A 354 -22.90 -24.77 10.44
C ARG A 354 -23.48 -25.80 11.42
N SER A 355 -24.36 -26.69 10.96
CA SER A 355 -24.87 -27.78 11.80
C SER A 355 -23.77 -28.78 12.16
N LEU A 356 -22.89 -29.12 11.20
CA LEU A 356 -21.73 -29.97 11.46
C LEU A 356 -20.74 -29.33 12.45
N GLU A 357 -20.49 -28.02 12.35
CA GLU A 357 -19.60 -27.32 13.29
C GLU A 357 -20.18 -27.32 14.70
N LYS A 358 -21.50 -27.16 14.85
CA LYS A 358 -22.18 -27.30 16.14
C LYS A 358 -21.97 -28.70 16.74
N VAL A 359 -22.14 -29.76 15.95
CA VAL A 359 -21.89 -31.14 16.38
C VAL A 359 -20.42 -31.37 16.76
N ARG A 360 -19.47 -30.82 15.98
CA ARG A 360 -18.03 -30.91 16.32
C ARG A 360 -17.71 -30.18 17.63
N GLN A 361 -18.36 -29.04 17.87
CA GLN A 361 -18.19 -28.27 19.09
C GLN A 361 -18.71 -29.04 20.31
N GLU A 362 -19.91 -29.62 20.21
CA GLU A 362 -20.48 -30.52 21.23
C GLU A 362 -19.57 -31.74 21.49
N GLU A 363 -18.98 -32.32 20.44
CA GLU A 363 -18.05 -33.44 20.59
C GLU A 363 -16.73 -33.03 21.29
N LYS A 364 -16.21 -31.83 20.99
CA LYS A 364 -15.03 -31.28 21.67
C LYS A 364 -15.33 -31.06 23.15
N GLU A 365 -16.47 -30.46 23.47
CA GLU A 365 -16.92 -30.24 24.86
C GLU A 365 -17.03 -31.56 25.61
N ARG A 366 -17.68 -32.57 25.02
CA ARG A 366 -17.75 -33.91 25.60
C ARG A 366 -16.37 -34.54 25.83
N LYS A 367 -15.42 -34.37 24.91
CA LYS A 367 -14.04 -34.87 25.09
C LYS A 367 -13.35 -34.16 26.26
N TRP A 368 -13.53 -32.85 26.39
CA TRP A 368 -13.00 -32.08 27.51
C TRP A 368 -13.60 -32.50 28.85
N GLU A 369 -14.93 -32.71 28.90
CA GLU A 369 -15.60 -33.24 30.09
C GLU A 369 -15.06 -34.63 30.48
N MET A 370 -14.84 -35.52 29.51
CA MET A 370 -14.26 -36.83 29.76
C MET A 370 -12.84 -36.73 30.33
N ILE A 371 -12.00 -35.84 29.77
CA ILE A 371 -10.65 -35.58 30.29
C ILE A 371 -10.72 -35.08 31.72
N GLU A 372 -11.63 -34.14 32.01
CA GLU A 372 -11.82 -33.59 33.35
C GLU A 372 -12.27 -34.68 34.35
N GLN A 373 -13.23 -35.52 33.97
CA GLN A 373 -13.68 -36.64 34.80
C GLN A 373 -12.57 -37.66 35.06
N CYS A 374 -11.75 -37.99 34.04
CA CYS A 374 -10.59 -38.85 34.20
C CYS A 374 -9.53 -38.22 35.11
N ALA A 375 -9.26 -36.93 34.97
CA ALA A 375 -8.35 -36.19 35.83
C ALA A 375 -8.81 -36.21 37.29
N ARG A 376 -10.11 -35.96 37.55
CA ARG A 376 -10.72 -36.00 38.90
C ARG A 376 -10.60 -37.36 39.60
N LYS A 377 -10.52 -38.46 38.83
CA LYS A 377 -10.34 -39.82 39.37
C LYS A 377 -8.88 -40.17 39.68
N ASN A 378 -7.92 -39.31 39.32
CA ASN A 378 -6.51 -39.56 39.59
C ASN A 378 -6.24 -39.42 41.11
N PRO A 379 -5.56 -40.38 41.76
CA PRO A 379 -5.22 -40.29 43.19
C PRO A 379 -4.44 -39.03 43.57
N LYS A 380 -3.64 -38.51 42.63
CA LYS A 380 -2.86 -37.27 42.80
C LYS A 380 -3.64 -36.01 42.46
N TYR A 381 -4.92 -36.11 42.12
CA TYR A 381 -5.74 -34.97 41.74
C TYR A 381 -5.80 -33.92 42.84
N CYS A 382 -5.96 -34.35 44.10
CA CYS A 382 -5.96 -33.44 45.24
C CYS A 382 -4.61 -32.75 45.46
N GLU A 383 -3.49 -33.44 45.21
CA GLU A 383 -2.14 -32.86 45.30
C GLU A 383 -1.89 -31.83 44.20
N VAL A 384 -2.26 -32.15 42.96
CA VAL A 384 -2.16 -31.24 41.81
C VAL A 384 -3.09 -30.04 42.00
N LYS A 385 -4.33 -30.25 42.44
CA LYS A 385 -5.27 -29.18 42.77
C LYS A 385 -4.74 -28.27 43.89
N ALA A 386 -4.04 -28.82 44.88
CA ALA A 386 -3.40 -28.03 45.94
C ALA A 386 -2.19 -27.21 45.45
N VAL A 387 -1.42 -27.73 44.48
CA VAL A 387 -0.26 -27.04 43.87
C VAL A 387 -0.68 -25.90 42.95
N PHE A 388 -1.75 -26.07 42.17
CA PHE A 388 -2.27 -25.05 41.25
C PHE A 388 -3.35 -24.15 41.89
N GLY A 389 -3.75 -24.45 43.13
CA GLY A 389 -4.78 -23.72 43.89
C GLY A 389 -6.19 -23.94 43.36
N ASP A 390 -7.20 -23.57 44.18
CA ASP A 390 -8.50 -23.23 43.62
C ASP A 390 -8.26 -22.00 42.73
N VAL A 391 -8.24 -22.21 41.42
CA VAL A 391 -8.34 -21.12 40.45
C VAL A 391 -9.69 -20.40 40.57
N ASN A 392 -10.56 -20.77 41.52
CA ASN A 392 -11.79 -20.07 41.87
C ASN A 392 -11.57 -18.90 42.86
N GLY A 393 -10.64 -18.01 42.54
CA GLY A 393 -10.99 -16.58 42.49
C GLY A 393 -11.63 -16.19 41.15
N ILE A 394 -11.53 -17.05 40.14
CA ILE A 394 -12.22 -16.97 38.85
C ILE A 394 -12.91 -18.33 38.66
N SER A 395 -14.19 -18.38 39.00
CA SER A 395 -15.10 -19.49 38.70
C SER A 395 -14.84 -20.03 37.27
N CYS A 396 -14.04 -21.08 37.13
CA CYS A 396 -13.91 -21.83 35.88
C CYS A 396 -14.85 -23.05 35.97
N GLY A 397 -16.11 -22.79 36.29
CA GLY A 397 -17.19 -23.58 35.73
C GLY A 397 -17.30 -23.20 34.26
N MET A 398 -17.73 -24.12 33.40
CA MET A 398 -18.06 -23.83 32.01
C MET A 398 -19.07 -22.66 31.83
N GLU A 399 -19.66 -22.16 32.92
CA GLU A 399 -20.51 -20.96 32.99
C GLU A 399 -19.76 -19.61 32.86
N ALA A 400 -18.42 -19.56 33.02
CA ALA A 400 -17.67 -18.29 32.91
C ALA A 400 -16.99 -18.07 31.55
N LEU A 401 -16.89 -19.12 30.72
CA LEU A 401 -16.49 -19.01 29.32
C LEU A 401 -17.69 -18.87 28.37
N SER A 402 -18.92 -18.96 28.87
CA SER A 402 -20.05 -18.28 28.24
C SER A 402 -19.91 -16.79 28.51
N LEU A 403 -19.09 -16.11 27.70
CA LEU A 403 -19.33 -14.71 27.36
C LEU A 403 -20.83 -14.59 27.10
N ASN A 404 -21.54 -13.87 27.98
CA ASN A 404 -22.94 -13.49 27.87
C ASN A 404 -23.54 -13.89 26.51
N SER A 405 -24.04 -15.14 26.44
CA SER A 405 -25.23 -15.42 25.66
C SER A 405 -26.34 -14.70 26.42
N SER A 406 -26.33 -13.38 26.36
CA SER A 406 -27.58 -12.64 26.38
C SER A 406 -28.44 -13.35 25.36
N THR A 407 -29.41 -14.06 25.88
CA THR A 407 -30.56 -14.61 25.19
C THR A 407 -31.13 -13.55 24.25
N SER A 408 -30.56 -13.39 23.06
CA SER A 408 -31.41 -13.55 21.89
C SER A 408 -31.59 -15.06 21.76
N ASN A 409 -32.77 -15.52 22.15
CA ASN A 409 -33.37 -16.63 21.44
C ASN A 409 -33.55 -16.12 20.00
N ASP A 410 -32.47 -16.05 19.23
CA ASP A 410 -32.59 -16.22 17.81
C ASP A 410 -32.85 -17.70 17.67
N ASP A 411 -34.14 -18.04 17.59
CA ASP A 411 -34.58 -19.14 16.76
C ASP A 411 -33.88 -18.95 15.40
N ASP A 412 -32.66 -19.45 15.28
CA ASP A 412 -31.97 -19.71 14.02
C ASP A 412 -32.66 -20.95 13.41
N THR A 413 -33.99 -20.85 13.29
CA THR A 413 -34.66 -21.26 12.08
C THR A 413 -33.75 -20.80 10.95
N THR A 414 -33.32 -21.75 10.15
CA THR A 414 -32.78 -21.51 8.81
C THR A 414 -33.83 -20.72 8.04
N VAL A 415 -33.97 -19.43 8.34
CA VAL A 415 -34.55 -18.45 7.46
C VAL A 415 -33.51 -18.38 6.36
N GLN A 416 -33.69 -19.24 5.36
CA GLN A 416 -33.14 -18.97 4.04
C GLN A 416 -33.52 -17.52 3.77
N LEU A 417 -32.51 -16.65 3.65
CA LEU A 417 -32.73 -15.27 3.23
C LEU A 417 -33.51 -15.37 1.92
N SER A 418 -34.81 -15.12 1.99
CA SER A 418 -35.66 -15.39 0.86
C SER A 418 -35.31 -14.35 -0.20
N LYS A 419 -35.47 -14.72 -1.47
CA LYS A 419 -35.28 -13.79 -2.60
C LYS A 419 -36.03 -12.47 -2.36
N GLU A 420 -37.17 -12.52 -1.69
CA GLU A 420 -38.01 -11.38 -1.32
C GLU A 420 -37.40 -10.50 -0.22
N GLU A 421 -36.64 -11.07 0.72
CA GLU A 421 -35.99 -10.34 1.81
C GLU A 421 -34.74 -9.59 1.31
N ILE A 422 -33.97 -10.23 0.42
CA ILE A 422 -32.86 -9.58 -0.29
C ILE A 422 -33.40 -8.43 -1.16
N MET A 423 -34.47 -8.68 -1.93
CA MET A 423 -35.07 -7.63 -2.78
C MET A 423 -35.72 -6.50 -1.98
N ARG A 424 -36.40 -6.78 -0.85
CA ARG A 424 -36.99 -5.74 0.02
C ARG A 424 -35.93 -4.84 0.66
N ASN A 425 -34.85 -5.40 1.18
CA ASN A 425 -33.81 -4.62 1.86
C ASN A 425 -32.89 -3.87 0.89
N THR A 426 -32.88 -4.23 -0.40
CA THR A 426 -32.18 -3.46 -1.45
C THR A 426 -32.96 -2.19 -1.85
N LEU A 427 -34.28 -2.17 -1.67
CA LEU A 427 -35.17 -1.07 -2.10
C LEU A 427 -35.36 0.03 -1.04
N ASN A 428 -35.01 -0.22 0.22
CA ASN A 428 -35.03 0.80 1.28
C ASN A 428 -33.75 1.67 1.19
N ARG A 429 -33.68 2.50 0.15
CA ARG A 429 -32.76 3.65 0.07
C ARG A 429 -33.49 4.93 0.46
#